data_AF-V9FI21-F1
#
_entry.id   AF-V9FI21-F1
#
_cell.length_a   1.000
_cell.length_b   1.000
_cell.length_c   1.000
_cell.angle_alpha   90.00
_cell.angle_beta   90.00
_cell.angle_gamma   90.00
#
_symmetry.space_group_name_H-M   'P 1'
#
loop_
_entity.id
_entity.type
_entity.pdbx_description
1 polymer ?
#
loop_
_entity_poly.entity_id
_entity_poly.type
_entity_poly.pdbx_seq_one_letter_code
_entity_poly.pdbx_strand_id
1 'polypeptide(L)'
;MPDTWSVTEEMWKRKAKGLEDQYQRLLSDHQDLRLEKAKMMGELRVLQRFKETAEDTISRETATRKAEHKDKVSATTKLEQYIKKYERECERVFALERENSFLMEQVSDIKGETEKRLDLLKELEDSQKRSARLKEKLREMEVVGIEHENTILELKEKNQKLKRKLAAAEEDASDKAEEAKNLAIRLAAVESAWEAARGQNKTALHELKKRESLSKELENVKSETKQASYRIHALDVEVETAQSKLRHKDRTIDELREKNASLKKEITRLNVRMEDLSASLVAAREVIEEKEAEIERKTVQLRSKKTEVKTLERIDDSSKDRIEDLVCQVSELQQQLLDTQKEYLRKVKKEELTREKQRARDRAEITKELETMHKPRRCRNCNETFTNKSNTSLSCSFHPGRFVARKYPLEGYQWSCCQKRELSSRPCKFAGRHIESKLLD
;
A
#
# COMPACT_ATOMS: atom_id res chain seq x y z
N MET A 1 8.39 -65.77 115.81
CA MET A 1 8.92 -64.40 115.83
C MET A 1 9.22 -64.00 114.39
N PRO A 2 8.39 -63.19 113.70
CA PRO A 2 8.69 -62.79 112.32
C PRO A 2 9.49 -61.48 112.28
N ASP A 3 10.57 -61.50 111.51
CA ASP A 3 11.56 -60.42 111.36
C ASP A 3 10.98 -59.14 110.75
N THR A 4 11.07 -58.05 111.52
CA THR A 4 10.65 -56.70 111.12
C THR A 4 11.65 -56.01 110.17
N TRP A 5 12.82 -56.61 109.95
CA TRP A 5 13.85 -56.12 109.02
C TRP A 5 13.45 -56.24 107.53
N SER A 6 12.59 -57.19 107.15
CA SER A 6 12.26 -57.45 105.74
C SER A 6 11.47 -56.31 105.08
N VAL A 7 10.61 -55.62 105.84
CA VAL A 7 9.65 -54.69 105.25
C VAL A 7 10.32 -53.34 104.88
N THR A 8 11.30 -52.87 105.64
CA THR A 8 12.09 -51.65 105.30
C THR A 8 12.98 -51.88 104.08
N GLU A 9 13.58 -53.06 103.99
CA GLU A 9 14.40 -53.45 102.85
C GLU A 9 13.57 -53.58 101.56
N GLU A 10 12.36 -54.12 101.64
CA GLU A 10 11.40 -54.15 100.52
C GLU A 10 11.00 -52.75 100.02
N MET A 11 10.87 -51.77 100.93
CA MET A 11 10.50 -50.40 100.55
C MET A 11 11.63 -49.70 99.80
N TRP A 12 12.88 -49.87 100.26
CA TRP A 12 14.06 -49.36 99.57
C TRP A 12 14.30 -50.08 98.24
N LYS A 13 14.06 -51.39 98.16
CA LYS A 13 14.07 -52.15 96.90
C LYS A 13 13.03 -51.63 95.90
N ARG A 14 11.80 -51.31 96.35
CA ARG A 14 10.76 -50.70 95.48
C ARG A 14 11.13 -49.29 95.02
N LYS A 15 11.74 -48.47 95.87
CA LYS A 15 12.16 -47.11 95.51
C LYS A 15 13.37 -47.13 94.56
N ALA A 16 14.33 -48.02 94.81
CA ALA A 16 15.47 -48.27 93.93
C ALA A 16 14.99 -48.76 92.55
N LYS A 17 14.08 -49.75 92.52
CA LYS A 17 13.44 -50.23 91.29
C LYS A 17 12.65 -49.12 90.57
N GLY A 18 11.92 -48.28 91.30
CA GLY A 18 11.20 -47.14 90.70
C GLY A 18 12.12 -46.08 90.10
N LEU A 19 13.29 -45.82 90.71
CA LEU A 19 14.32 -44.94 90.16
C LEU A 19 15.04 -45.59 88.97
N GLU A 20 15.29 -46.89 89.03
CA GLU A 20 15.84 -47.69 87.94
C GLU A 20 14.90 -47.69 86.73
N ASP A 21 13.60 -47.90 86.94
CA ASP A 21 12.56 -47.82 85.91
C ASP A 21 12.48 -46.40 85.30
N GLN A 22 12.60 -45.35 86.12
CA GLN A 22 12.65 -43.96 85.64
C GLN A 22 13.89 -43.69 84.80
N TYR A 23 15.06 -44.16 85.25
CA TYR A 23 16.31 -44.01 84.52
C TYR A 23 16.29 -44.79 83.19
N GLN A 24 15.75 -46.01 83.18
CA GLN A 24 15.57 -46.80 81.97
C GLN A 24 14.59 -46.14 80.98
N ARG A 25 13.50 -45.54 81.47
CA ARG A 25 12.61 -44.73 80.62
C ARG A 25 13.33 -43.52 80.02
N LEU A 26 14.09 -42.78 80.83
CA LEU A 26 14.84 -41.61 80.36
C LEU A 26 15.88 -41.99 79.29
N LEU A 27 16.54 -43.15 79.44
CA LEU A 27 17.45 -43.69 78.45
C LEU A 27 16.72 -44.08 77.15
N SER A 28 15.53 -44.68 77.25
CA SER A 28 14.67 -44.99 76.10
C SER A 28 14.24 -43.71 75.37
N ASP A 29 13.72 -42.73 76.10
CA ASP A 29 13.28 -41.44 75.53
C ASP A 29 14.46 -40.71 74.86
N HIS A 30 15.65 -40.75 75.47
CA HIS A 30 16.86 -40.19 74.85
C HIS A 30 17.27 -40.93 73.57
N GLN A 31 17.11 -42.26 73.54
CA GLN A 31 17.35 -43.06 72.34
C GLN A 31 16.36 -42.72 71.22
N ASP A 32 15.08 -42.58 71.55
CA ASP A 32 14.02 -42.23 70.60
C ASP A 32 14.24 -40.83 70.04
N LEU A 33 14.61 -39.85 70.87
CA LEU A 33 14.96 -38.51 70.42
C LEU A 33 16.20 -38.49 69.51
N ARG A 34 17.19 -39.36 69.75
CA ARG A 34 18.35 -39.49 68.84
C ARG A 34 17.94 -40.05 67.48
N LEU A 35 17.05 -41.04 67.46
CA LEU A 35 16.52 -41.62 66.22
C LEU A 35 15.68 -40.59 65.45
N GLU A 36 14.81 -39.86 66.13
CA GLU A 36 13.97 -38.83 65.50
C GLU A 36 14.82 -37.67 64.95
N LYS A 37 15.85 -37.23 65.70
CA LYS A 37 16.82 -36.25 65.19
C LYS A 37 17.54 -36.76 63.95
N ALA A 38 17.94 -38.03 63.92
CA ALA A 38 18.60 -38.63 62.75
C ALA A 38 17.66 -38.68 61.52
N LYS A 39 16.37 -39.00 61.73
CA LYS A 39 15.33 -38.98 60.70
C LYS A 39 15.11 -37.57 60.15
N MET A 40 14.93 -36.57 61.01
CA MET A 40 14.79 -35.16 60.61
C MET A 40 16.01 -34.65 59.83
N MET A 41 17.22 -35.03 60.24
CA MET A 41 18.45 -34.71 59.50
C MET A 41 18.54 -35.43 58.14
N GLY A 42 17.91 -36.61 58.00
CA GLY A 42 17.72 -37.29 56.72
C GLY A 42 16.78 -36.50 55.80
N GLU A 43 15.61 -36.13 56.30
CA GLU A 43 14.61 -35.34 55.57
C GLU A 43 15.14 -33.97 55.14
N LEU A 44 15.86 -33.27 56.02
CA LEU A 44 16.50 -31.98 55.70
C LEU A 44 17.47 -32.11 54.52
N ARG A 45 18.29 -33.17 54.50
CA ARG A 45 19.23 -33.42 53.38
C ARG A 45 18.50 -33.70 52.07
N VAL A 46 17.35 -34.38 52.12
CA VAL A 46 16.52 -34.62 50.92
C VAL A 46 15.91 -33.32 50.41
N LEU A 47 15.34 -32.49 51.29
CA LEU A 47 14.80 -31.18 50.91
C LEU A 47 15.88 -30.26 50.33
N GLN A 48 17.09 -30.30 50.88
CA GLN A 48 18.20 -29.51 50.38
C GLN A 48 18.60 -29.91 48.96
N ARG A 49 18.63 -31.20 48.64
CA ARG A 49 18.83 -31.69 47.26
C ARG A 49 17.71 -31.28 46.32
N PHE A 50 16.46 -31.30 46.77
CA PHE A 50 15.33 -30.82 45.97
C PHE A 50 15.45 -29.33 45.67
N LYS A 51 15.85 -28.53 46.66
CA LYS A 51 16.11 -27.11 46.47
C LYS A 51 17.23 -26.88 45.44
N GLU A 52 18.37 -27.53 45.60
CA GLU A 52 19.50 -27.44 44.65
C GLU A 52 19.06 -27.81 43.23
N THR A 53 18.31 -28.91 43.09
CA THR A 53 17.78 -29.37 41.79
C THR A 53 16.81 -28.35 41.17
N ALA A 54 15.96 -27.71 41.98
CA ALA A 54 15.04 -26.67 41.52
C ALA A 54 15.80 -25.40 41.09
N GLU A 55 16.79 -24.97 41.88
CA GLU A 55 17.66 -23.82 41.56
C GLU A 55 18.45 -24.06 40.26
N ASP A 56 18.98 -25.27 40.05
CA ASP A 56 19.67 -25.66 38.80
C ASP A 56 18.72 -25.67 37.60
N THR A 57 17.47 -26.08 37.80
CA THR A 57 16.45 -26.10 36.75
C THR A 57 16.06 -24.68 36.35
N ILE A 58 15.79 -23.80 37.32
CA ILE A 58 15.50 -22.38 37.10
C ILE A 58 16.70 -21.69 36.41
N SER A 59 17.92 -22.00 36.84
CA SER A 59 19.15 -21.44 36.26
C SER A 59 19.32 -21.86 34.80
N ARG A 60 19.06 -23.14 34.47
CA ARG A 60 19.03 -23.59 33.07
C ARG A 60 17.95 -22.89 32.27
N GLU A 61 16.71 -22.87 32.72
CA GLU A 61 15.61 -22.21 32.00
C GLU A 61 15.89 -20.73 31.72
N THR A 62 16.44 -20.01 32.70
CA THR A 62 16.78 -18.60 32.52
C THR A 62 17.93 -18.41 31.52
N ALA A 63 18.91 -19.30 31.51
CA ALA A 63 19.96 -19.30 30.49
C ALA A 63 19.39 -19.59 29.09
N THR A 64 18.49 -20.57 28.94
CA THR A 64 17.84 -20.89 27.67
C THR A 64 17.00 -19.72 27.16
N ARG A 65 16.16 -19.11 28.02
CA ARG A 65 15.37 -17.93 27.66
C ARG A 65 16.24 -16.74 27.23
N LYS A 66 17.39 -16.53 27.88
CA LYS A 66 18.36 -15.50 27.47
C LYS A 66 18.95 -15.79 26.09
N ALA A 67 19.30 -17.03 25.80
CA ALA A 67 19.80 -17.44 24.48
C ALA A 67 18.73 -17.22 23.40
N GLU A 68 17.50 -17.69 23.63
CA GLU A 68 16.37 -17.49 22.71
C GLU A 68 16.08 -16.01 22.46
N HIS A 69 16.13 -15.17 23.50
CA HIS A 69 15.95 -13.73 23.34
C HIS A 69 17.06 -13.11 22.50
N LYS A 70 18.33 -13.52 22.71
CA LYS A 70 19.47 -13.05 21.90
C LYS A 70 19.29 -13.42 20.43
N ASP A 71 18.85 -14.65 20.15
CA ASP A 71 18.60 -15.12 18.79
C ASP A 71 17.44 -14.37 18.13
N LYS A 72 16.36 -14.11 18.88
CA LYS A 72 15.24 -13.26 18.43
C LYS A 72 15.72 -11.86 18.07
N VAL A 73 16.48 -11.19 18.94
CA VAL A 73 17.03 -9.85 18.67
C VAL A 73 17.92 -9.85 17.43
N SER A 74 18.78 -10.87 17.27
CA SER A 74 19.62 -11.04 16.08
C SER A 74 18.79 -11.21 14.80
N ALA A 75 17.74 -12.02 14.85
CA ALA A 75 16.82 -12.23 13.74
C ALA A 75 16.06 -10.93 13.38
N THR A 76 15.54 -10.20 14.37
CA THR A 76 14.87 -8.91 14.17
C THR A 76 15.82 -7.89 13.54
N THR A 77 17.07 -7.81 14.02
CA THR A 77 18.07 -6.90 13.47
C THR A 77 18.38 -7.21 12.00
N LYS A 78 18.50 -8.50 11.65
CA LYS A 78 18.69 -8.92 10.25
C LYS A 78 17.48 -8.58 9.38
N LEU A 79 16.27 -8.79 9.89
CA LEU A 79 15.03 -8.43 9.19
C LEU A 79 14.99 -6.93 8.88
N GLU A 80 15.29 -6.08 9.86
CA GLU A 80 15.36 -4.62 9.67
C GLU A 80 16.39 -4.21 8.63
N GLN A 81 17.55 -4.88 8.57
CA GLN A 81 18.56 -4.65 7.54
C GLN A 81 18.04 -5.02 6.14
N TYR A 82 17.33 -6.14 6.00
CA TYR A 82 16.71 -6.52 4.74
C TYR A 82 15.61 -5.56 4.31
N ILE A 83 14.78 -5.10 5.24
CA ILE A 83 13.74 -4.09 4.98
C ILE A 83 14.39 -2.80 4.46
N LYS A 84 15.41 -2.27 5.14
CA LYS A 84 16.13 -1.06 4.68
C LYS A 84 16.78 -1.25 3.31
N LYS A 85 17.31 -2.45 3.02
CA LYS A 85 17.86 -2.74 1.70
C LYS A 85 16.77 -2.75 0.63
N TYR A 86 15.63 -3.38 0.92
CA TYR A 86 14.48 -3.42 0.04
C TYR A 86 13.92 -2.01 -0.24
N GLU A 87 13.78 -1.17 0.79
CA GLU A 87 13.35 0.23 0.66
C GLU A 87 14.26 1.02 -0.30
N ARG A 88 15.60 0.89 -0.16
CA ARG A 88 16.56 1.53 -1.08
C ARG A 88 16.42 1.02 -2.51
N GLU A 89 16.16 -0.27 -2.70
CA GLU A 89 15.92 -0.82 -4.04
C GLU A 89 14.61 -0.31 -4.63
N CYS A 90 13.55 -0.17 -3.83
CA CYS A 90 12.30 0.45 -4.25
C CYS A 90 12.49 1.92 -4.66
N GLU A 91 13.23 2.71 -3.87
CA GLU A 91 13.58 4.09 -4.23
C GLU A 91 14.38 4.16 -5.53
N ARG A 92 15.34 3.24 -5.72
CA ARG A 92 16.13 3.14 -6.96
C ARG A 92 15.25 2.79 -8.16
N VAL A 93 14.34 1.84 -8.02
CA VAL A 93 13.38 1.48 -9.09
C VAL A 93 12.49 2.67 -9.43
N PHE A 94 11.95 3.36 -8.44
CA PHE A 94 11.13 4.55 -8.66
C PHE A 94 11.87 5.66 -9.39
N ALA A 95 13.15 5.90 -9.05
CA ALA A 95 13.99 6.86 -9.77
C ALA A 95 14.20 6.45 -11.24
N LEU A 96 14.46 5.17 -11.50
CA LEU A 96 14.62 4.64 -12.86
C LEU A 96 13.32 4.69 -13.67
N GLU A 97 12.16 4.41 -13.06
CA GLU A 97 10.85 4.52 -13.71
C GLU A 97 10.54 5.95 -14.13
N ARG A 98 10.91 6.93 -13.28
CA ARG A 98 10.77 8.35 -13.58
C ARG A 98 11.69 8.78 -14.73
N GLU A 99 12.94 8.35 -14.70
CA GLU A 99 13.90 8.62 -15.79
C GLU A 99 13.45 7.99 -17.11
N ASN A 100 12.98 6.74 -17.07
CA ASN A 100 12.47 6.05 -18.25
C ASN A 100 11.23 6.76 -18.84
N SER A 101 10.31 7.22 -17.99
CA SER A 101 9.15 8.02 -18.41
C SER A 101 9.58 9.31 -19.14
N PHE A 102 10.58 10.01 -18.59
CA PHE A 102 11.13 11.22 -19.19
C PHE A 102 11.84 10.96 -20.53
N LEU A 103 12.59 9.85 -20.64
CA LEU A 103 13.23 9.46 -21.89
C LEU A 103 12.21 9.06 -22.96
N MET A 104 11.14 8.36 -22.57
CA MET A 104 10.04 8.00 -23.48
C MET A 104 9.32 9.23 -24.04
N GLU A 105 9.10 10.25 -23.22
CA GLU A 105 8.54 11.54 -23.66
C GLU A 105 9.47 12.21 -24.68
N GLN A 106 10.77 12.33 -24.38
CA GLN A 106 11.74 12.88 -25.34
C GLN A 106 11.80 12.12 -26.66
N VAL A 107 11.75 10.78 -26.62
CA VAL A 107 11.73 9.96 -27.84
C VAL A 107 10.46 10.22 -28.66
N SER A 108 9.32 10.36 -27.99
CA SER A 108 8.05 10.71 -28.64
C SER A 108 8.13 12.08 -29.32
N ASP A 109 8.71 13.07 -28.65
CA ASP A 109 8.88 14.42 -29.21
C ASP A 109 9.82 14.41 -30.43
N ILE A 110 10.98 13.76 -30.33
CA ILE A 110 11.92 13.61 -31.45
C ILE A 110 11.27 12.89 -32.63
N LYS A 111 10.46 11.85 -32.36
CA LYS A 111 9.72 11.15 -33.40
C LYS A 111 8.73 12.09 -34.11
N GLY A 112 7.96 12.86 -33.35
CA GLY A 112 7.03 13.85 -33.91
C GLY A 112 7.73 14.95 -34.71
N GLU A 113 8.90 15.42 -34.26
CA GLU A 113 9.72 16.36 -35.05
C GLU A 113 10.27 15.74 -36.34
N THR A 114 10.67 14.47 -36.27
CA THR A 114 11.18 13.73 -37.44
C THR A 114 10.08 13.54 -38.49
N GLU A 115 8.86 13.19 -38.06
CA GLU A 115 7.69 13.10 -38.94
C GLU A 115 7.40 14.45 -39.62
N LYS A 116 7.40 15.56 -38.86
CA LYS A 116 7.26 16.92 -39.44
C LYS A 116 8.35 17.24 -40.45
N ARG A 117 9.61 16.84 -40.20
CA ARG A 117 10.72 17.02 -41.15
C ARG A 117 10.51 16.21 -42.43
N LEU A 118 10.01 14.98 -42.33
CA LEU A 118 9.70 14.14 -43.49
C LEU A 118 8.58 14.74 -44.35
N ASP A 119 7.54 15.30 -43.73
CA ASP A 119 6.46 15.99 -44.45
C ASP A 119 7.01 17.22 -45.20
N LEU A 120 7.84 18.03 -44.55
CA LEU A 120 8.48 19.18 -45.20
C LEU A 120 9.40 18.77 -46.37
N LEU A 121 10.13 17.67 -46.25
CA LEU A 121 10.95 17.15 -47.35
C LEU A 121 10.09 16.71 -48.53
N LYS A 122 8.94 16.08 -48.28
CA LYS A 122 7.99 15.69 -49.32
C LYS A 122 7.37 16.90 -50.01
N GLU A 123 6.98 17.92 -49.25
CA GLU A 123 6.48 19.18 -49.81
C GLU A 123 7.53 19.90 -50.67
N LEU A 124 8.79 19.87 -50.23
CA LEU A 124 9.92 20.41 -50.98
C LEU A 124 10.13 19.64 -52.29
N GLU A 125 10.10 18.31 -52.26
CA GLU A 125 10.23 17.46 -53.45
C GLU A 125 9.09 17.73 -54.46
N ASP A 126 7.85 17.82 -53.98
CA ASP A 126 6.69 18.16 -54.81
C ASP A 126 6.80 19.56 -55.40
N SER A 127 7.33 20.53 -54.63
CA SER A 127 7.60 21.89 -55.11
C SER A 127 8.69 21.90 -56.19
N GLN A 128 9.75 21.12 -56.02
CA GLN A 128 10.81 20.96 -57.02
C GLN A 128 10.28 20.32 -58.31
N LYS A 129 9.44 19.28 -58.20
CA LYS A 129 8.75 18.67 -59.35
C LYS A 129 7.86 19.67 -60.09
N ARG A 130 7.09 20.48 -59.36
CA ARG A 130 6.28 21.57 -59.96
C ARG A 130 7.17 22.60 -60.67
N SER A 131 8.26 23.03 -60.04
CA SER A 131 9.23 23.97 -60.61
C SER A 131 9.85 23.43 -61.89
N ALA A 132 10.26 22.15 -61.92
CA ALA A 132 10.82 21.51 -63.10
C ALA A 132 9.84 21.51 -64.28
N ARG A 133 8.57 21.13 -64.04
CA ARG A 133 7.51 21.17 -65.07
C ARG A 133 7.26 22.59 -65.60
N LEU A 134 7.30 23.60 -64.73
CA LEU A 134 7.15 24.99 -65.15
C LEU A 134 8.34 25.46 -65.99
N LYS A 135 9.57 25.07 -65.65
CA LYS A 135 10.75 25.35 -66.46
C LYS A 135 10.68 24.69 -67.83
N GLU A 136 10.17 23.47 -67.91
CA GLU A 136 9.96 22.77 -69.18
C GLU A 136 8.92 23.48 -70.05
N LYS A 137 7.76 23.85 -69.49
CA LYS A 137 6.75 24.66 -70.19
C LYS A 137 7.31 26.02 -70.65
N LEU A 138 8.15 26.66 -69.85
CA LEU A 138 8.80 27.91 -70.25
C LEU A 138 9.68 27.69 -71.48
N ARG A 139 10.50 26.63 -71.50
CA ARG A 139 11.33 26.26 -72.66
C ARG A 139 10.49 25.97 -73.90
N GLU A 140 9.37 25.26 -73.75
CA GLU A 140 8.44 25.02 -74.85
C GLU A 140 7.90 26.33 -75.42
N MET A 141 7.48 27.27 -74.56
CA MET A 141 7.03 28.59 -74.99
C MET A 141 8.15 29.42 -75.65
N GLU A 142 9.39 29.31 -75.17
CA GLU A 142 10.55 29.95 -75.79
C GLU A 142 10.79 29.43 -77.21
N VAL A 143 10.70 28.10 -77.42
CA VAL A 143 10.81 27.49 -78.76
C VAL A 143 9.71 27.99 -79.69
N VAL A 144 8.45 27.99 -79.23
CA VAL A 144 7.32 28.53 -80.00
C VAL A 144 7.51 30.01 -80.32
N GLY A 145 8.06 30.78 -79.37
CA GLY A 145 8.43 32.18 -79.58
C GLY A 145 9.42 32.36 -80.74
N ILE A 146 10.48 31.55 -80.76
CA ILE A 146 11.48 31.54 -81.85
C ILE A 146 10.84 31.15 -83.19
N GLU A 147 9.95 30.15 -83.21
CA GLU A 147 9.23 29.74 -84.42
C GLU A 147 8.34 30.87 -84.98
N HIS A 148 7.64 31.59 -84.09
CA HIS A 148 6.86 32.76 -84.49
C HIS A 148 7.75 33.89 -85.02
N GLU A 149 8.90 34.16 -84.39
CA GLU A 149 9.87 35.15 -84.89
C GLU A 149 10.37 34.80 -86.29
N ASN A 150 10.73 33.54 -86.52
CA ASN A 150 11.13 33.05 -87.84
C ASN A 150 10.01 33.21 -88.87
N THR A 151 8.78 32.86 -88.50
CA THR A 151 7.60 33.04 -89.37
C THR A 151 7.39 34.51 -89.74
N ILE A 152 7.56 35.43 -88.78
CA ILE A 152 7.47 36.88 -89.02
C ILE A 152 8.56 37.32 -90.01
N LEU A 153 9.79 36.82 -89.88
CA LEU A 153 10.88 37.13 -90.80
C LEU A 153 10.59 36.63 -92.22
N GLU A 154 10.11 35.39 -92.38
CA GLU A 154 9.70 34.85 -93.67
C GLU A 154 8.57 35.68 -94.32
N LEU A 155 7.57 36.07 -93.52
CA LEU A 155 6.46 36.89 -94.00
C LEU A 155 6.94 38.29 -94.41
N LYS A 156 7.88 38.90 -93.67
CA LYS A 156 8.53 40.16 -94.04
C LYS A 156 9.28 40.04 -95.37
N GLU A 157 10.03 38.95 -95.57
CA GLU A 157 10.75 38.71 -96.82
C GLU A 157 9.79 38.52 -98.00
N LYS A 158 8.72 37.71 -97.82
CA LYS A 158 7.65 37.54 -98.81
C LYS A 158 6.98 38.86 -99.15
N ASN A 159 6.66 39.69 -98.14
CA ASN A 159 6.07 41.01 -98.32
C ASN A 159 7.01 41.93 -99.13
N GLN A 160 8.32 41.91 -98.83
CA GLN A 160 9.31 42.68 -99.58
C GLN A 160 9.45 42.21 -101.04
N LYS A 161 9.43 40.89 -101.28
CA LYS A 161 9.40 40.33 -102.65
C LYS A 161 8.15 40.78 -103.41
N LEU A 162 6.98 40.75 -102.77
CA LEU A 162 5.74 41.23 -103.36
C LEU A 162 5.79 42.74 -103.67
N LYS A 163 6.35 43.56 -102.78
CA LYS A 163 6.57 45.00 -103.03
C LYS A 163 7.47 45.24 -104.24
N ARG A 164 8.57 44.49 -104.38
CA ARG A 164 9.45 44.59 -105.57
C ARG A 164 8.72 44.18 -106.86
N LYS A 165 7.94 43.09 -106.81
CA LYS A 165 7.12 42.65 -107.95
C LYS A 165 6.06 43.69 -108.32
N LEU A 166 5.43 44.32 -107.32
CA LEU A 166 4.47 45.38 -107.54
C LEU A 166 5.12 46.60 -108.20
N ALA A 167 6.27 47.07 -107.68
CA ALA A 167 7.00 48.17 -108.27
C ALA A 167 7.43 47.89 -109.73
N ALA A 168 7.91 46.67 -110.03
CA ALA A 168 8.24 46.27 -111.38
C ALA A 168 7.01 46.21 -112.31
N ALA A 169 5.86 45.77 -111.79
CA ALA A 169 4.61 45.78 -112.54
C ALA A 169 4.07 47.21 -112.76
N GLU A 170 4.27 48.12 -111.80
CA GLU A 170 3.94 49.53 -111.92
C GLU A 170 4.84 50.23 -112.96
N GLU A 171 6.12 49.90 -113.01
CA GLU A 171 7.07 50.36 -114.02
C GLU A 171 6.70 49.84 -115.43
N ASP A 172 6.44 48.54 -115.58
CA ASP A 172 5.97 47.95 -116.85
C ASP A 172 4.61 48.53 -117.29
N ALA A 173 3.70 48.82 -116.34
CA ALA A 173 2.45 49.49 -116.63
C ALA A 173 2.66 50.96 -117.05
N SER A 174 3.63 51.66 -116.46
CA SER A 174 4.02 53.02 -116.84
C SER A 174 4.65 53.05 -118.24
N ASP A 175 5.54 52.11 -118.55
CA ASP A 175 6.15 51.97 -119.87
C ASP A 175 5.09 51.68 -120.93
N LYS A 176 4.16 50.75 -120.64
CA LYS A 176 3.01 50.47 -121.51
C LYS A 176 2.07 51.66 -121.64
N ALA A 177 1.88 52.45 -120.60
CA ALA A 177 1.08 53.68 -120.67
C ALA A 177 1.75 54.74 -121.54
N GLU A 178 3.08 54.86 -121.49
CA GLU A 178 3.85 55.77 -122.33
C GLU A 178 3.90 55.28 -123.79
N GLU A 179 4.02 53.97 -124.01
CA GLU A 179 3.88 53.35 -125.32
C GLU A 179 2.46 53.55 -125.89
N ALA A 180 1.43 53.45 -125.06
CA ALA A 180 0.05 53.76 -125.43
C ALA A 180 -0.15 55.24 -125.76
N LYS A 181 0.50 56.18 -125.05
CA LYS A 181 0.51 57.60 -125.43
C LYS A 181 1.21 57.83 -126.76
N ASN A 182 2.34 57.18 -127.00
CA ASN A 182 3.06 57.25 -128.28
C ASN A 182 2.24 56.69 -129.44
N LEU A 183 1.50 55.59 -129.20
CA LEU A 183 0.54 55.03 -130.14
C LEU A 183 -0.68 55.95 -130.33
N ALA A 184 -1.17 56.63 -129.28
CA ALA A 184 -2.25 57.61 -129.36
C ALA A 184 -1.86 58.85 -130.20
N ILE A 185 -0.61 59.32 -130.09
CA ILE A 185 -0.08 60.41 -130.93
C ILE A 185 0.00 59.97 -132.41
N ARG A 186 0.39 58.71 -132.67
CA ARG A 186 0.38 58.12 -134.02
C ARG A 186 -1.04 57.90 -134.56
N LEU A 187 -1.98 57.50 -133.70
CA LEU A 187 -3.40 57.36 -134.02
C LEU A 187 -4.03 58.72 -134.33
N ALA A 188 -3.70 59.79 -133.60
CA ALA A 188 -4.18 61.13 -133.91
C ALA A 188 -3.74 61.63 -135.31
N ALA A 189 -2.54 61.24 -135.77
CA ALA A 189 -2.07 61.51 -137.14
C ALA A 189 -2.81 60.69 -138.21
N VAL A 190 -3.31 59.49 -137.86
CA VAL A 190 -4.11 58.61 -138.74
C VAL A 190 -5.60 58.98 -138.71
N GLU A 191 -6.13 59.42 -137.57
CA GLU A 191 -7.51 59.88 -137.39
C GLU A 191 -7.76 61.20 -138.15
N SER A 192 -6.76 62.08 -138.24
CA SER A 192 -6.79 63.25 -139.12
C SER A 192 -6.82 62.91 -140.61
N ALA A 193 -6.44 61.69 -141.02
CA ALA A 193 -6.56 61.18 -142.39
C ALA A 193 -7.84 60.34 -142.60
N TRP A 194 -8.46 59.85 -141.52
CA TRP A 194 -9.62 58.96 -141.55
C TRP A 194 -10.97 59.71 -141.43
N GLU A 195 -11.00 60.91 -140.86
CA GLU A 195 -12.20 61.78 -140.87
C GLU A 195 -12.64 62.20 -142.29
N ALA A 196 -11.74 62.16 -143.29
CA ALA A 196 -12.06 62.37 -144.70
C ALA A 196 -12.82 61.19 -145.35
N ALA A 197 -12.88 60.02 -144.71
CA ALA A 197 -13.46 58.78 -145.27
C ALA A 197 -14.71 58.27 -144.52
N ARG A 198 -15.23 59.02 -143.54
CA ARG A 198 -16.28 58.57 -142.61
C ARG A 198 -17.73 58.79 -143.10
N GLY A 199 -17.93 59.00 -144.40
CA GLY A 199 -19.25 59.18 -145.02
C GLY A 199 -20.00 57.90 -145.41
N GLN A 200 -19.41 56.70 -145.25
CA GLN A 200 -19.96 55.47 -145.86
C GLN A 200 -20.29 54.30 -144.90
N ASN A 201 -20.37 54.48 -143.57
CA ASN A 201 -20.68 53.35 -142.66
C ASN A 201 -22.00 53.51 -141.88
N LYS A 202 -23.12 53.44 -142.62
CA LYS A 202 -24.49 53.40 -142.07
C LYS A 202 -25.00 51.97 -141.77
N THR A 203 -24.14 50.96 -141.87
CA THR A 203 -24.46 49.52 -141.71
C THR A 203 -23.72 48.83 -140.55
N ALA A 204 -23.09 49.59 -139.64
CA ALA A 204 -22.53 49.07 -138.37
C ALA A 204 -23.41 49.37 -137.13
N LEU A 205 -24.60 49.94 -137.32
CA LEU A 205 -25.49 50.39 -136.24
C LEU A 205 -26.30 49.24 -135.60
N HIS A 206 -26.41 48.07 -136.25
CA HIS A 206 -27.25 46.96 -135.76
C HIS A 206 -26.49 45.94 -134.89
N GLU A 207 -25.17 45.81 -135.03
CA GLU A 207 -24.34 44.99 -134.12
C GLU A 207 -24.04 45.71 -132.79
N LEU A 208 -24.02 47.06 -132.79
CA LEU A 208 -23.83 47.90 -131.61
C LEU A 208 -24.97 47.76 -130.58
N LYS A 209 -26.23 47.59 -131.03
CA LYS A 209 -27.38 47.39 -130.13
C LYS A 209 -27.36 46.04 -129.40
N LYS A 210 -26.72 45.00 -129.97
CA LYS A 210 -26.52 43.70 -129.30
C LYS A 210 -25.34 43.73 -128.31
N ARG A 211 -24.30 44.51 -128.61
CA ARG A 211 -23.20 44.79 -127.66
C ARG A 211 -23.69 45.59 -126.45
N GLU A 212 -24.62 46.51 -126.63
CA GLU A 212 -25.16 47.33 -125.53
C GLU A 212 -26.04 46.52 -124.57
N SER A 213 -26.85 45.57 -125.08
CA SER A 213 -27.62 44.65 -124.23
C SER A 213 -26.72 43.66 -123.47
N LEU A 214 -25.73 43.07 -124.15
CA LEU A 214 -24.74 42.19 -123.52
C LEU A 214 -23.86 42.94 -122.50
N SER A 215 -23.58 44.23 -122.71
CA SER A 215 -22.84 45.05 -121.74
C SER A 215 -23.67 45.37 -120.49
N LYS A 216 -24.99 45.55 -120.64
CA LYS A 216 -25.90 45.71 -119.49
C LYS A 216 -26.06 44.40 -118.72
N GLU A 217 -26.18 43.27 -119.42
CA GLU A 217 -26.19 41.94 -118.80
C GLU A 217 -24.87 41.65 -118.08
N LEU A 218 -23.73 42.00 -118.68
CA LEU A 218 -22.41 41.85 -118.04
C LEU A 218 -22.28 42.71 -116.78
N GLU A 219 -22.79 43.95 -116.79
CA GLU A 219 -22.75 44.83 -115.62
C GLU A 219 -23.70 44.33 -114.51
N ASN A 220 -24.87 43.82 -114.88
CA ASN A 220 -25.77 43.16 -113.93
C ASN A 220 -25.10 41.93 -113.29
N VAL A 221 -24.50 41.03 -114.09
CA VAL A 221 -23.77 39.87 -113.59
C VAL A 221 -22.58 40.28 -112.70
N LYS A 222 -21.85 41.35 -113.04
CA LYS A 222 -20.80 41.89 -112.16
C LYS A 222 -21.35 42.40 -110.84
N SER A 223 -22.49 43.09 -110.85
CA SER A 223 -23.13 43.60 -109.64
C SER A 223 -23.63 42.45 -108.75
N GLU A 224 -24.23 41.42 -109.34
CA GLU A 224 -24.65 40.19 -108.66
C GLU A 224 -23.45 39.42 -108.11
N THR A 225 -22.35 39.35 -108.86
CA THR A 225 -21.09 38.72 -108.42
C THR A 225 -20.50 39.46 -107.22
N LYS A 226 -20.46 40.80 -107.25
CA LYS A 226 -20.02 41.61 -106.09
C LYS A 226 -20.92 41.37 -104.88
N GLN A 227 -22.23 41.34 -105.07
CA GLN A 227 -23.19 41.07 -104.01
C GLN A 227 -23.00 39.66 -103.42
N ALA A 228 -22.76 38.66 -104.26
CA ALA A 228 -22.45 37.30 -103.82
C ALA A 228 -21.12 37.25 -103.05
N SER A 229 -20.08 37.95 -103.50
CA SER A 229 -18.79 38.06 -102.78
C SER A 229 -18.94 38.70 -101.40
N TYR A 230 -19.72 39.79 -101.27
CA TYR A 230 -19.99 40.39 -99.96
C TYR A 230 -20.74 39.43 -99.04
N ARG A 231 -21.70 38.66 -99.57
CA ARG A 231 -22.43 37.65 -98.79
C ARG A 231 -21.52 36.50 -98.34
N ILE A 232 -20.63 36.03 -99.20
CA ILE A 232 -19.62 35.01 -98.85
C ILE A 232 -18.73 35.54 -97.72
N HIS A 233 -18.19 36.75 -97.86
CA HIS A 233 -17.34 37.33 -96.82
C HIS A 233 -18.06 37.50 -95.48
N ALA A 234 -19.34 37.93 -95.49
CA ALA A 234 -20.14 38.00 -94.27
C ALA A 234 -20.32 36.63 -93.61
N LEU A 235 -20.59 35.58 -94.40
CA LEU A 235 -20.70 34.21 -93.91
C LEU A 235 -19.36 33.69 -93.35
N ASP A 236 -18.23 34.01 -93.99
CA ASP A 236 -16.90 33.64 -93.50
C ASP A 236 -16.63 34.25 -92.11
N VAL A 237 -16.95 35.53 -91.91
CA VAL A 237 -16.83 36.22 -90.62
C VAL A 237 -17.73 35.58 -89.55
N GLU A 238 -18.95 35.20 -89.90
CA GLU A 238 -19.86 34.48 -89.00
C GLU A 238 -19.30 33.11 -88.60
N VAL A 239 -18.72 32.36 -89.55
CA VAL A 239 -18.07 31.08 -89.31
C VAL A 239 -16.87 31.23 -88.39
N GLU A 240 -15.98 32.20 -88.64
CA GLU A 240 -14.82 32.48 -87.78
C GLU A 240 -15.24 32.86 -86.35
N THR A 241 -16.31 33.64 -86.23
CA THR A 241 -16.89 34.03 -84.93
C THR A 241 -17.46 32.81 -84.20
N ALA A 242 -18.20 31.95 -84.91
CA ALA A 242 -18.75 30.72 -84.35
C ALA A 242 -17.65 29.74 -83.91
N GLN A 243 -16.60 29.56 -84.72
CA GLN A 243 -15.44 28.74 -84.37
C GLN A 243 -14.70 29.28 -83.14
N SER A 244 -14.56 30.61 -83.03
CA SER A 244 -13.93 31.23 -81.86
C SER A 244 -14.73 31.04 -80.58
N LYS A 245 -16.07 31.12 -80.66
CA LYS A 245 -16.98 30.79 -79.55
C LYS A 245 -16.90 29.31 -79.17
N LEU A 246 -16.80 28.41 -80.15
CA LEU A 246 -16.65 26.97 -79.92
C LEU A 246 -15.35 26.68 -79.17
N ARG A 247 -14.21 27.20 -79.64
CA ARG A 247 -12.90 27.08 -78.96
C ARG A 247 -12.93 27.58 -77.52
N HIS A 248 -13.66 28.65 -77.24
CA HIS A 248 -13.81 29.15 -75.87
C HIS A 248 -14.65 28.21 -74.98
N LYS A 249 -15.74 27.65 -75.52
CA LYS A 249 -16.54 26.65 -74.80
C LYS A 249 -15.74 25.38 -74.52
N ASP A 250 -14.92 24.91 -75.46
CA ASP A 250 -14.07 23.73 -75.27
C ASP A 250 -13.06 23.93 -74.14
N ARG A 251 -12.39 25.10 -74.09
CA ARG A 251 -11.51 25.45 -72.97
C ARG A 251 -12.24 25.44 -71.63
N THR A 252 -13.45 25.99 -71.59
CA THR A 252 -14.28 26.01 -70.38
C THR A 252 -14.65 24.59 -69.93
N ILE A 253 -14.96 23.69 -70.88
CA ILE A 253 -15.25 22.29 -70.60
C ILE A 253 -14.02 21.60 -69.99
N ASP A 254 -12.83 21.85 -70.52
CA ASP A 254 -11.60 21.24 -70.00
C ASP A 254 -11.25 21.75 -68.59
N GLU A 255 -11.41 23.05 -68.32
CA GLU A 255 -11.28 23.61 -66.97
C GLU A 255 -12.26 22.97 -65.97
N LEU A 256 -13.51 22.77 -66.38
CA LEU A 256 -14.52 22.10 -65.55
C LEU A 256 -14.19 20.63 -65.32
N ARG A 257 -13.61 19.93 -66.31
CA ARG A 257 -13.13 18.55 -66.17
C ARG A 257 -11.98 18.45 -65.18
N GLU A 258 -11.01 19.36 -65.24
CA GLU A 258 -9.90 19.43 -64.29
C GLU A 258 -10.39 19.72 -62.87
N LYS A 259 -11.29 20.69 -62.71
CA LYS A 259 -11.94 20.98 -61.42
C LYS A 259 -12.65 19.75 -60.88
N ASN A 260 -13.46 19.06 -61.69
CA ASN A 260 -14.12 17.82 -61.28
C ASN A 260 -13.12 16.72 -60.88
N ALA A 261 -12.00 16.58 -61.59
CA ALA A 261 -10.95 15.62 -61.23
C ALA A 261 -10.31 15.97 -59.89
N SER A 262 -10.05 17.26 -59.63
CA SER A 262 -9.52 17.72 -58.34
C SER A 262 -10.49 17.48 -57.18
N LEU A 263 -11.78 17.78 -57.37
CA LEU A 263 -12.82 17.55 -56.37
C LEU A 263 -13.01 16.06 -56.08
N LYS A 264 -12.95 15.19 -57.09
CA LYS A 264 -12.98 13.74 -56.89
C LYS A 264 -11.82 13.25 -56.02
N LYS A 265 -10.60 13.75 -56.26
CA LYS A 265 -9.44 13.41 -55.42
C LYS A 265 -9.63 13.88 -53.98
N GLU A 266 -10.18 15.08 -53.79
CA GLU A 266 -10.46 15.60 -52.46
C GLU A 266 -11.53 14.78 -51.73
N ILE A 267 -12.60 14.40 -52.41
CA ILE A 267 -13.63 13.49 -51.86
C ILE A 267 -13.01 12.15 -51.43
N THR A 268 -12.17 11.55 -52.28
CA THR A 268 -11.50 10.29 -51.91
C THR A 268 -10.61 10.45 -50.69
N ARG A 269 -9.89 11.58 -50.57
CA ARG A 269 -9.03 11.87 -49.41
C ARG A 269 -9.85 12.06 -48.13
N LEU A 270 -10.97 12.78 -48.22
CA LEU A 270 -11.88 12.99 -47.09
C LEU A 270 -12.54 11.69 -46.64
N ASN A 271 -12.92 10.81 -47.58
CA ASN A 271 -13.49 9.50 -47.26
C ASN A 271 -12.50 8.62 -46.50
N VAL A 272 -11.24 8.52 -46.96
CA VAL A 272 -10.20 7.77 -46.23
C VAL A 272 -10.01 8.33 -44.82
N ARG A 273 -9.95 9.66 -44.68
CA ARG A 273 -9.84 10.29 -43.36
C ARG A 273 -11.05 10.01 -42.46
N MET A 274 -12.26 9.95 -43.02
CA MET A 274 -13.45 9.56 -42.28
C MET A 274 -13.41 8.10 -41.82
N GLU A 275 -12.91 7.19 -42.66
CA GLU A 275 -12.72 5.78 -42.32
C GLU A 275 -11.70 5.63 -41.18
N ASP A 276 -10.56 6.31 -41.26
CA ASP A 276 -9.53 6.33 -40.21
C ASP A 276 -10.06 6.86 -38.88
N LEU A 277 -10.81 7.97 -38.92
CA LEU A 277 -11.43 8.54 -37.73
C LEU A 277 -12.49 7.60 -37.14
N SER A 278 -13.26 6.91 -38.00
CA SER A 278 -14.26 5.93 -37.55
C SER A 278 -13.60 4.72 -36.89
N ALA A 279 -12.49 4.22 -37.45
CA ALA A 279 -11.71 3.14 -36.85
C ALA A 279 -11.09 3.55 -35.51
N SER A 280 -10.51 4.75 -35.43
CA SER A 280 -9.98 5.31 -34.18
C SER A 280 -11.06 5.45 -33.10
N LEU A 281 -12.27 5.85 -33.50
CA LEU A 281 -13.41 5.97 -32.59
C LEU A 281 -13.86 4.60 -32.05
N VAL A 282 -13.88 3.55 -32.88
CA VAL A 282 -14.16 2.17 -32.44
C VAL A 282 -13.10 1.71 -31.44
N ALA A 283 -11.81 1.87 -31.74
CA ALA A 283 -10.74 1.49 -30.83
C ALA A 283 -10.81 2.25 -29.48
N ALA A 284 -11.15 3.54 -29.51
CA ALA A 284 -11.35 4.32 -28.29
C ALA A 284 -12.53 3.80 -27.45
N ARG A 285 -13.62 3.36 -28.07
CA ARG A 285 -14.76 2.75 -27.38
C ARG A 285 -14.39 1.43 -26.71
N GLU A 286 -13.62 0.57 -27.38
CA GLU A 286 -13.15 -0.70 -26.79
C GLU A 286 -12.29 -0.46 -25.54
N VAL A 287 -11.41 0.55 -25.56
CA VAL A 287 -10.62 0.93 -24.38
C VAL A 287 -11.50 1.45 -23.25
N ILE A 288 -12.55 2.22 -23.56
CA ILE A 288 -13.51 2.68 -22.56
C ILE A 288 -14.23 1.48 -21.90
N GLU A 289 -14.73 0.54 -22.70
CA GLU A 289 -15.39 -0.66 -22.18
C GLU A 289 -14.46 -1.50 -21.29
N GLU A 290 -13.19 -1.65 -21.68
CA GLU A 290 -12.19 -2.34 -20.85
C GLU A 290 -11.98 -1.63 -19.51
N LYS A 291 -11.90 -0.30 -19.52
CA LYS A 291 -11.72 0.51 -18.30
C LYS A 291 -12.94 0.47 -17.40
N GLU A 292 -14.15 0.47 -17.95
CA GLU A 292 -15.38 0.28 -17.20
C GLU A 292 -15.41 -1.10 -16.52
N ALA A 293 -15.01 -2.16 -17.23
CA ALA A 293 -14.89 -3.50 -16.66
C ALA A 293 -13.81 -3.60 -15.56
N GLU A 294 -12.70 -2.86 -15.69
CA GLU A 294 -11.68 -2.73 -14.64
C GLU A 294 -12.22 -2.03 -13.38
N ILE A 295 -12.99 -0.94 -13.57
CA ILE A 295 -13.64 -0.20 -12.48
C ILE A 295 -14.63 -1.09 -11.73
N GLU A 296 -15.45 -1.88 -12.43
CA GLU A 296 -16.40 -2.79 -11.78
C GLU A 296 -15.68 -3.86 -10.95
N ARG A 297 -14.60 -4.46 -11.49
CA ARG A 297 -13.76 -5.42 -10.74
C ARG A 297 -13.18 -4.81 -9.47
N LYS A 298 -12.62 -3.60 -9.55
CA LYS A 298 -12.09 -2.87 -8.38
C LYS A 298 -13.19 -2.53 -7.38
N THR A 299 -14.38 -2.16 -7.86
CA THR A 299 -15.55 -1.86 -7.02
C THR A 299 -16.00 -3.09 -6.23
N VAL A 300 -16.07 -4.26 -6.87
CA VAL A 300 -16.39 -5.53 -6.21
C VAL A 300 -15.33 -5.90 -5.16
N GLN A 301 -14.04 -5.77 -5.48
CA GLN A 301 -12.97 -6.00 -4.50
C GLN A 301 -13.08 -5.08 -3.28
N LEU A 302 -13.37 -3.80 -3.51
CA LEU A 302 -13.53 -2.82 -2.43
C LEU A 302 -14.72 -3.17 -1.54
N ARG A 303 -15.84 -3.63 -2.11
CA ARG A 303 -16.99 -4.14 -1.33
C ARG A 303 -16.59 -5.35 -0.47
N SER A 304 -15.86 -6.31 -1.04
CA SER A 304 -15.37 -7.49 -0.29
C SER A 304 -14.45 -7.08 0.87
N LYS A 305 -13.48 -6.20 0.63
CA LYS A 305 -12.60 -5.67 1.68
C LYS A 305 -13.37 -4.91 2.75
N LYS A 306 -14.39 -4.13 2.38
CA LYS A 306 -15.26 -3.46 3.34
C LYS A 306 -16.03 -4.46 4.22
N THR A 307 -16.48 -5.60 3.67
CA THR A 307 -17.11 -6.65 4.47
C THR A 307 -16.12 -7.35 5.40
N GLU A 308 -14.89 -7.58 4.95
CA GLU A 308 -13.81 -8.17 5.75
C GLU A 308 -13.46 -7.26 6.95
N VAL A 309 -13.32 -5.96 6.72
CA VAL A 309 -13.10 -4.97 7.81
C VAL A 309 -14.23 -5.04 8.84
N LYS A 310 -15.50 -5.03 8.42
CA LYS A 310 -16.64 -5.16 9.35
C LYS A 310 -16.62 -6.45 10.16
N THR A 311 -16.14 -7.56 9.59
CA THR A 311 -16.01 -8.82 10.33
C THR A 311 -14.88 -8.75 11.35
N LEU A 312 -13.76 -8.11 11.01
CA LEU A 312 -12.64 -7.91 11.92
C LEU A 312 -13.02 -6.98 13.07
N GLU A 313 -13.73 -5.88 12.81
CA GLU A 313 -14.27 -4.97 13.84
C GLU A 313 -15.11 -5.74 14.88
N ARG A 314 -16.02 -6.62 14.43
CA ARG A 314 -16.82 -7.45 15.35
C ARG A 314 -15.98 -8.40 16.21
N ILE A 315 -14.90 -8.96 15.64
CA ILE A 315 -13.99 -9.85 16.38
C ILE A 315 -13.19 -9.05 17.41
N ASP A 316 -12.78 -7.84 17.06
CA ASP A 316 -12.08 -6.91 17.95
C ASP A 316 -12.96 -6.51 19.13
N ASP A 317 -14.20 -6.07 18.87
CA ASP A 317 -15.20 -5.76 19.90
C ASP A 317 -15.41 -6.96 20.84
N SER A 318 -15.62 -8.17 20.29
CA SER A 318 -15.81 -9.38 21.10
C SER A 318 -14.58 -9.75 21.93
N SER A 319 -13.38 -9.50 21.39
CA SER A 319 -12.13 -9.75 22.09
C SER A 319 -11.90 -8.73 23.21
N LYS A 320 -12.30 -7.46 22.99
CA LYS A 320 -12.30 -6.41 24.01
C LYS A 320 -13.25 -6.74 25.16
N ASP A 321 -14.49 -7.12 24.88
CA ASP A 321 -15.46 -7.55 25.90
C ASP A 321 -14.89 -8.71 26.74
N ARG A 322 -14.26 -9.69 26.09
CA ARG A 322 -13.65 -10.83 26.78
C ARG A 322 -12.44 -10.43 27.64
N ILE A 323 -11.66 -9.44 27.20
CA ILE A 323 -10.57 -8.87 28.02
C ILE A 323 -11.15 -8.17 29.24
N GLU A 324 -12.22 -7.38 29.08
CA GLU A 324 -12.90 -6.70 30.19
C GLU A 324 -13.44 -7.71 31.22
N ASP A 325 -14.09 -8.80 30.77
CA ASP A 325 -14.53 -9.89 31.64
C ASP A 325 -13.38 -10.54 32.42
N LEU A 326 -12.25 -10.82 31.75
CA LEU A 326 -11.08 -11.39 32.40
C LEU A 326 -10.46 -10.43 33.42
N VAL A 327 -10.45 -9.12 33.13
CA VAL A 327 -9.98 -8.08 34.07
C VAL A 327 -10.87 -8.04 35.31
N CYS A 328 -12.19 -8.13 35.15
CA CYS A 328 -13.13 -8.25 36.25
C CYS A 328 -12.87 -9.51 37.09
N GLN A 329 -12.73 -10.67 36.45
CA GLN A 329 -12.41 -11.94 37.14
C GLN A 329 -11.09 -11.88 37.91
N VAL A 330 -10.04 -11.29 37.31
CA VAL A 330 -8.75 -11.10 37.99
C VAL A 330 -8.93 -10.20 39.22
N SER A 331 -9.70 -9.12 39.11
CA SER A 331 -9.97 -8.22 40.23
C SER A 331 -10.74 -8.92 41.36
N GLU A 332 -11.74 -9.74 41.02
CA GLU A 332 -12.48 -10.56 41.97
C GLU A 332 -11.58 -11.58 42.68
N LEU A 333 -10.75 -12.30 41.94
CA LEU A 333 -9.79 -13.27 42.51
C LEU A 333 -8.76 -12.58 43.41
N GLN A 334 -8.26 -11.41 43.03
CA GLN A 334 -7.39 -10.59 43.88
C GLN A 334 -8.09 -10.19 45.18
N GLN A 335 -9.37 -9.80 45.12
CA GLN A 335 -10.16 -9.46 46.29
C GLN A 335 -10.40 -10.67 47.20
N GLN A 336 -10.78 -11.82 46.63
CA GLN A 336 -10.95 -13.08 47.36
C GLN A 336 -9.66 -13.52 48.06
N LEU A 337 -8.51 -13.38 47.40
CA LEU A 337 -7.20 -13.67 47.99
C LEU A 337 -6.94 -12.74 49.19
N LEU A 338 -7.20 -11.44 49.04
CA LEU A 338 -7.02 -10.45 50.09
C LEU A 338 -7.89 -10.75 51.31
N ASP A 339 -9.16 -11.11 51.10
CA ASP A 339 -10.08 -11.44 52.18
C ASP A 339 -9.73 -12.76 52.86
N THR A 340 -9.25 -13.75 52.10
CA THR A 340 -8.70 -14.99 52.65
C THR A 340 -7.48 -14.73 53.52
N GLN A 341 -6.57 -13.85 53.09
CA GLN A 341 -5.42 -13.42 53.90
C GLN A 341 -5.85 -12.71 55.18
N LYS A 342 -6.86 -11.82 55.12
CA LYS A 342 -7.44 -11.17 56.32
C LYS A 342 -8.06 -12.18 57.27
N GLU A 343 -8.81 -13.16 56.76
CA GLU A 343 -9.42 -14.25 57.52
C GLU A 343 -8.36 -15.09 58.25
N TYR A 344 -7.30 -15.47 57.53
CA TYR A 344 -6.16 -16.19 58.07
C TYR A 344 -5.46 -15.40 59.18
N LEU A 345 -5.16 -14.11 58.95
CA LEU A 345 -4.59 -13.23 59.97
C LEU A 345 -5.49 -13.09 61.21
N ARG A 346 -6.81 -13.01 61.03
CA ARG A 346 -7.78 -12.99 62.13
C ARG A 346 -7.73 -14.28 62.95
N LYS A 347 -7.65 -15.45 62.29
CA LYS A 347 -7.49 -16.76 62.96
C LYS A 347 -6.19 -16.82 63.74
N VAL A 348 -5.05 -16.47 63.13
CA VAL A 348 -3.73 -16.45 63.79
C VAL A 348 -3.75 -15.53 65.01
N LYS A 349 -4.30 -14.31 64.89
CA LYS A 349 -4.44 -13.37 66.02
C LYS A 349 -5.31 -13.95 67.14
N LYS A 350 -6.42 -14.63 66.81
CA LYS A 350 -7.31 -15.26 67.80
C LYS A 350 -6.60 -16.42 68.50
N GLU A 351 -5.91 -17.27 67.75
CA GLU A 351 -5.12 -18.38 68.28
C GLU A 351 -4.02 -17.88 69.22
N GLU A 352 -3.28 -16.83 68.85
CA GLU A 352 -2.29 -16.24 69.75
C GLU A 352 -2.91 -15.58 70.98
N LEU A 353 -4.05 -14.91 70.86
CA LEU A 353 -4.77 -14.41 72.04
C LEU A 353 -5.18 -15.56 72.98
N THR A 354 -5.60 -16.71 72.43
CA THR A 354 -5.92 -17.89 73.26
C THR A 354 -4.68 -18.50 73.91
N ARG A 355 -3.56 -18.59 73.20
CA ARG A 355 -2.28 -19.02 73.76
C ARG A 355 -1.81 -18.08 74.86
N GLU A 356 -1.91 -16.77 74.67
CA GLU A 356 -1.50 -15.80 75.68
C GLU A 356 -2.40 -15.83 76.92
N LYS A 357 -3.72 -16.00 76.74
CA LYS A 357 -4.64 -16.25 77.85
C LYS A 357 -4.29 -17.53 78.61
N GLN A 358 -3.92 -18.60 77.91
CA GLN A 358 -3.48 -19.84 78.55
C GLN A 358 -2.20 -19.63 79.34
N ARG A 359 -1.17 -19.02 78.74
CA ARG A 359 0.07 -18.66 79.44
C ARG A 359 -0.20 -17.78 80.66
N ALA A 360 -1.14 -16.85 80.58
CA ALA A 360 -1.53 -16.01 81.73
C ALA A 360 -2.20 -16.82 82.85
N ARG A 361 -3.05 -17.80 82.51
CA ARG A 361 -3.63 -18.74 83.48
C ARG A 361 -2.55 -19.60 84.12
N ASP A 362 -1.66 -20.18 83.32
CA ASP A 362 -0.54 -20.99 83.81
C ASP A 362 0.34 -20.16 84.76
N ARG A 363 0.67 -18.92 84.39
CA ARG A 363 1.39 -17.97 85.27
C ARG A 363 0.65 -17.70 86.58
N ALA A 364 -0.67 -17.48 86.53
CA ALA A 364 -1.48 -17.24 87.73
C ALA A 364 -1.57 -18.48 88.63
N GLU A 365 -1.68 -19.67 88.04
CA GLU A 365 -1.70 -20.95 88.74
C GLU A 365 -0.36 -21.23 89.43
N ILE A 366 0.76 -21.05 88.71
CA ILE A 366 2.12 -21.12 89.28
C ILE A 366 2.26 -20.13 90.45
N THR A 367 1.74 -18.91 90.32
CA THR A 367 1.79 -17.90 91.38
C THR A 367 0.99 -18.35 92.61
N LYS A 368 -0.21 -18.90 92.40
CA LYS A 368 -1.06 -19.43 93.48
C LYS A 368 -0.44 -20.66 94.16
N GLU A 369 0.22 -21.53 93.41
CA GLU A 369 0.99 -22.65 93.97
C GLU A 369 2.17 -22.15 94.79
N LEU A 370 2.89 -21.13 94.30
CA LEU A 370 3.97 -20.49 95.06
C LEU A 370 3.44 -19.85 96.36
N GLU A 371 2.31 -19.13 96.30
CA GLU A 371 1.68 -18.53 97.48
C GLU A 371 1.26 -19.60 98.49
N THR A 372 0.60 -20.68 98.05
CA THR A 372 0.20 -21.78 98.94
C THR A 372 1.39 -22.52 99.54
N MET A 373 2.49 -22.65 98.80
CA MET A 373 3.75 -23.23 99.30
C MET A 373 4.42 -22.36 100.36
N HIS A 374 4.37 -21.03 100.21
CA HIS A 374 5.04 -20.07 101.11
C HIS A 374 4.10 -19.45 102.18
N LYS A 375 2.80 -19.77 102.17
CA LYS A 375 1.83 -19.26 103.16
C LYS A 375 2.21 -19.72 104.57
N PRO A 376 2.43 -18.79 105.51
CA PRO A 376 2.72 -19.12 106.91
C PRO A 376 1.49 -19.77 107.57
N ARG A 377 1.70 -20.93 108.19
CA ARG A 377 0.71 -21.72 108.92
C ARG A 377 1.21 -21.91 110.36
N ARG A 378 0.32 -21.97 111.35
CA ARG A 378 0.70 -22.18 112.75
C ARG A 378 0.37 -23.60 113.21
N CYS A 379 1.31 -24.23 113.93
CA CYS A 379 1.12 -25.54 114.52
C CYS A 379 0.25 -25.46 115.78
N ARG A 380 -0.80 -26.29 115.86
CA ARG A 380 -1.80 -26.31 116.96
C ARG A 380 -1.22 -26.66 118.34
N ASN A 381 -0.02 -27.23 118.42
CA ASN A 381 0.53 -27.79 119.66
C ASN A 381 1.76 -27.04 120.19
N CYS A 382 2.51 -26.33 119.34
CA CYS A 382 3.71 -25.57 119.73
C CYS A 382 3.69 -24.10 119.29
N ASN A 383 2.62 -23.62 118.63
CA ASN A 383 2.46 -22.26 118.12
C ASN A 383 3.52 -21.75 117.13
N GLU A 384 4.51 -22.56 116.74
CA GLU A 384 5.48 -22.19 115.70
C GLU A 384 4.84 -22.04 114.31
N THR A 385 5.36 -21.08 113.56
CA THR A 385 5.00 -20.81 112.18
C THR A 385 5.84 -21.65 111.22
N PHE A 386 5.18 -22.37 110.31
CA PHE A 386 5.80 -23.16 109.25
C PHE A 386 5.17 -22.80 107.88
N THR A 387 5.86 -23.10 106.79
CA THR A 387 5.32 -23.03 105.43
C THR A 387 5.18 -24.45 104.86
N ASN A 388 4.36 -24.66 103.84
CA ASN A 388 4.29 -25.98 103.19
C ASN A 388 5.61 -26.37 102.54
N LYS A 389 6.40 -25.39 102.06
CA LYS A 389 7.78 -25.60 101.60
C LYS A 389 8.72 -26.10 102.69
N SER A 390 8.58 -25.61 103.93
CA SER A 390 9.40 -26.02 105.07
C SER A 390 8.84 -27.24 105.83
N ASN A 391 7.62 -27.69 105.49
CA ASN A 391 6.95 -28.86 106.06
C ASN A 391 7.10 -30.08 105.15
N THR A 392 8.33 -30.55 105.04
CA THR A 392 8.68 -31.75 104.29
C THR A 392 8.48 -33.00 105.17
N SER A 393 8.43 -34.18 104.57
CA SER A 393 8.36 -35.47 105.30
C SER A 393 9.55 -35.71 106.25
N LEU A 394 10.60 -34.91 106.13
CA LEU A 394 11.81 -34.90 106.97
C LEU A 394 11.77 -33.82 108.07
N SER A 395 10.78 -32.92 108.06
CA SER A 395 10.72 -31.76 108.97
C SER A 395 10.22 -32.10 110.39
N CYS A 396 9.84 -33.36 110.65
CA CYS A 396 9.37 -33.80 111.97
C CYS A 396 10.56 -34.01 112.92
N SER A 397 11.15 -32.90 113.36
CA SER A 397 12.25 -32.87 114.33
C SER A 397 11.70 -32.54 115.72
N PHE A 398 12.07 -33.39 116.68
CA PHE A 398 11.85 -33.32 118.12
C PHE A 398 11.60 -31.91 118.73
N HIS A 399 10.51 -31.75 119.52
CA HIS A 399 10.27 -30.59 120.38
C HIS A 399 10.37 -30.97 121.87
N PRO A 400 11.00 -30.15 122.73
CA PRO A 400 11.05 -30.37 124.17
C PRO A 400 9.73 -29.92 124.81
N GLY A 401 8.70 -30.77 124.73
CA GLY A 401 7.39 -30.57 125.36
C GLY A 401 7.02 -31.71 126.28
N ARG A 402 6.33 -31.41 127.38
CA ARG A 402 5.94 -32.39 128.42
C ARG A 402 5.01 -33.47 127.84
N PHE A 403 5.36 -34.74 128.06
CA PHE A 403 4.62 -35.92 127.64
C PHE A 403 3.18 -35.94 128.19
N VAL A 404 2.18 -36.15 127.33
CA VAL A 404 0.77 -36.34 127.72
C VAL A 404 0.28 -37.68 127.20
N ALA A 405 0.06 -38.63 128.11
CA ALA A 405 -0.57 -39.92 127.79
C ALA A 405 -2.07 -39.73 127.58
N ARG A 406 -2.60 -40.08 126.39
CA ARG A 406 -4.05 -40.19 126.17
C ARG A 406 -4.52 -41.60 126.57
N LYS A 407 -5.51 -41.68 127.47
CA LYS A 407 -6.22 -42.93 127.83
C LYS A 407 -7.30 -43.25 126.77
N TYR A 408 -6.99 -44.26 125.93
CA TYR A 408 -7.76 -45.26 125.13
C TYR A 408 -9.29 -45.17 124.85
N PRO A 409 -9.87 -45.91 123.85
CA PRO A 409 -9.25 -47.00 123.05
C PRO A 409 -9.49 -46.98 121.52
N LEU A 410 -8.45 -47.27 120.73
CA LEU A 410 -8.56 -48.04 119.47
C LEU A 410 -7.34 -48.96 119.35
N GLU A 411 -7.62 -50.22 119.06
CA GLU A 411 -6.70 -51.36 119.12
C GLU A 411 -5.53 -51.24 118.13
N GLY A 412 -4.32 -51.59 118.60
CA GLY A 412 -3.34 -52.25 117.73
C GLY A 412 -1.95 -51.63 117.59
N TYR A 413 -1.71 -50.33 117.82
CA TYR A 413 -0.35 -49.76 117.70
C TYR A 413 -0.11 -48.61 118.71
N GLN A 414 0.71 -48.87 119.73
CA GLN A 414 1.28 -47.82 120.59
C GLN A 414 2.48 -47.19 119.88
N TRP A 415 2.41 -45.92 119.49
CA TRP A 415 3.59 -45.14 119.07
C TRP A 415 3.60 -43.78 119.76
N SER A 416 4.58 -43.56 120.62
CA SER A 416 4.91 -42.28 121.26
C SER A 416 5.87 -41.50 120.34
N CYS A 417 5.59 -40.22 120.07
CA CYS A 417 6.40 -39.41 119.16
C CYS A 417 7.66 -38.78 119.80
N CYS A 418 8.10 -39.28 120.95
CA CYS A 418 9.12 -38.62 121.77
C CYS A 418 10.43 -39.41 121.94
N GLN A 419 10.76 -40.31 121.01
CA GLN A 419 12.07 -40.99 121.02
C GLN A 419 12.85 -40.67 119.74
N LYS A 420 14.14 -40.32 119.92
CA LYS A 420 15.12 -39.98 118.87
C LYS A 420 15.06 -41.05 117.76
N ARG A 421 14.65 -40.66 116.55
CA ARG A 421 14.59 -41.57 115.41
C ARG A 421 15.97 -41.69 114.77
N GLU A 422 16.45 -42.91 114.61
CA GLU A 422 17.59 -43.20 113.73
C GLU A 422 17.15 -43.13 112.26
N LEU A 423 18.07 -42.70 111.39
CA LEU A 423 17.87 -42.40 109.95
C LEU A 423 17.27 -43.57 109.13
N SER A 424 17.23 -44.79 109.67
CA SER A 424 16.68 -45.99 109.03
C SER A 424 15.18 -46.24 109.30
N SER A 425 14.52 -45.36 110.08
CA SER A 425 13.10 -45.53 110.44
C SER A 425 12.16 -45.24 109.26
N ARG A 426 11.09 -46.04 109.12
CA ARG A 426 10.01 -45.80 108.13
C ARG A 426 9.43 -44.38 108.25
N PRO A 427 9.07 -43.72 107.13
CA PRO A 427 8.45 -42.40 107.15
C PRO A 427 7.23 -42.42 108.07
N CYS A 428 7.08 -41.41 108.94
CA CYS A 428 5.91 -41.31 109.80
C CYS A 428 4.66 -41.28 108.91
N LYS A 429 3.72 -42.23 109.11
CA LYS A 429 2.45 -42.29 108.35
C LYS A 429 1.56 -41.04 108.53
N PHE A 430 1.92 -40.17 109.48
CA PHE A 430 1.27 -38.90 109.76
C PHE A 430 2.15 -37.68 109.47
N ALA A 431 3.36 -37.85 108.90
CA ALA A 431 4.16 -36.74 108.40
C ALA A 431 3.35 -35.99 107.33
N GLY A 432 3.18 -34.68 107.52
CA GLY A 432 2.39 -33.83 106.63
C GLY A 432 0.88 -33.78 106.93
N ARG A 433 0.36 -34.46 107.96
CA ARG A 433 -1.06 -34.33 108.37
C ARG A 433 -1.21 -33.50 109.64
N HIS A 434 -1.00 -32.20 109.52
CA HIS A 434 -1.50 -31.25 110.52
C HIS A 434 -2.94 -30.89 110.14
N ILE A 435 -3.91 -31.32 110.94
CA ILE A 435 -5.33 -31.01 110.74
C ILE A 435 -5.52 -29.49 110.92
N GLU A 436 -5.98 -28.83 109.86
CA GLU A 436 -6.29 -27.41 109.84
C GLU A 436 -7.34 -27.05 110.91
N SER A 437 -7.15 -25.91 111.55
CA SER A 437 -8.25 -25.14 112.11
C SER A 437 -8.70 -24.18 111.01
N LYS A 438 -9.94 -24.34 110.52
CA LYS A 438 -10.67 -23.23 109.94
C LYS A 438 -10.94 -22.26 111.10
N LEU A 439 -10.17 -21.19 111.18
CA LEU A 439 -10.65 -19.99 111.83
C LEU A 439 -11.67 -19.39 110.86
N LEU A 440 -12.91 -19.32 111.34
CA LEU A 440 -13.94 -18.47 110.77
C LEU A 440 -13.41 -17.03 110.83
N ASP A 441 -13.21 -16.45 109.65
CA ASP A 441 -13.63 -15.09 109.28
C ASP A 441 -13.81 -15.06 107.75
#